data_AF-A0AAQ4E2R2-F1
#
_entry.id   AF-A0AAQ4E2R2-F1
#
_cell.length_a   1.000
_cell.length_b   1.000
_cell.length_c   1.000
_cell.angle_alpha   90.00
_cell.angle_beta   90.00
_cell.angle_gamma   90.00
#
_symmetry.space_group_name_H-M   'P 1'
#
loop_
_entity.id
_entity.type
_entity.pdbx_description
1 polymer ?
#
loop_
_entity_poly.entity_id
_entity_poly.type
_entity_poly.pdbx_seq_one_letter_code
_entity_poly.pdbx_strand_id
1 'polypeptide(L)'
;MRFVDHIFDDNVIDKATVKIILPEGSTDIKLRVPFPVKRLNDQRHYTYLDTIGRPVIVLEKTNLVEQHIQDFQIHYKFKKLLMLQEPLLVVVVLYLLFLLVVIYVRLDFTINKDPVHESKLQVGGLLEKAATIQDRRANLYSQHDDALMKYKSGRDATGFQATLKKINAEHKTLTQSLADCAARLKHESAEAAEPVNELQRLDKLLREQFQQHGAQLEKFMAGRMSKQQYLDIEATIQKKKEELAEKMHTITASL
;
A
#
# COMPACT_ATOMS: atom_id res chain seq x y z
N MET A 1 28.80 22.19 -32.63
CA MET A 1 27.73 23.21 -32.60
C MET A 1 28.31 24.43 -33.29
N ARG A 2 27.54 25.09 -34.13
CA ARG A 2 28.01 26.25 -34.90
C ARG A 2 28.09 27.47 -33.99
N PHE A 3 29.17 28.24 -34.10
CA PHE A 3 29.32 29.47 -33.30
C PHE A 3 28.31 30.55 -33.74
N VAL A 4 28.14 30.68 -35.05
CA VAL A 4 27.09 31.45 -35.71
C VAL A 4 26.51 30.56 -36.81
N ASP A 5 25.20 30.63 -37.00
CA ASP A 5 24.51 29.91 -38.08
C ASP A 5 24.18 30.86 -39.24
N HIS A 6 23.82 30.31 -40.39
CA HIS A 6 23.39 31.12 -41.53
C HIS A 6 22.11 31.90 -41.17
N ILE A 7 22.08 33.21 -41.49
CA ILE A 7 20.94 34.11 -41.22
C ILE A 7 20.33 34.60 -42.53
N PHE A 8 21.16 35.14 -43.43
CA PHE A 8 20.86 35.55 -44.80
C PHE A 8 22.18 35.59 -45.60
N ASP A 9 22.10 35.61 -46.93
CA ASP A 9 23.27 35.63 -47.83
C ASP A 9 24.15 36.88 -47.60
N ASP A 10 25.48 36.70 -47.60
CA ASP A 10 26.46 37.77 -47.36
C ASP A 10 26.29 38.48 -46.00
N ASN A 11 25.92 37.72 -44.97
CA ASN A 11 25.73 38.31 -43.64
C ASN A 11 27.03 38.88 -43.05
N VAL A 12 26.88 40.05 -42.43
CA VAL A 12 27.92 40.69 -41.62
C VAL A 12 27.33 40.96 -40.25
N ILE A 13 27.96 40.40 -39.22
CA ILE A 13 27.54 40.55 -37.83
C ILE A 13 28.62 41.35 -37.10
N ASP A 14 28.27 42.56 -36.69
CA ASP A 14 29.19 43.44 -35.95
C ASP A 14 29.63 42.82 -34.62
N LYS A 15 28.70 42.17 -33.91
CA LYS A 15 28.93 41.55 -32.61
C LYS A 15 27.97 40.40 -32.35
N ALA A 16 28.52 39.21 -32.07
CA ALA A 16 27.76 38.06 -31.59
C ALA A 16 28.18 37.71 -30.15
N THR A 17 27.18 37.38 -29.32
CA THR A 17 27.38 36.84 -27.96
C THR A 17 26.67 35.51 -27.86
N VAL A 18 27.43 34.44 -27.69
CA VAL A 18 26.92 33.07 -27.57
C VAL A 18 26.95 32.68 -26.10
N LYS A 19 25.78 32.32 -25.55
CA LYS A 19 25.63 31.83 -24.17
C LYS A 19 25.29 30.35 -24.21
N ILE A 20 26.10 29.54 -23.56
CA ILE A 20 25.97 28.08 -23.58
C ILE A 20 25.69 27.63 -22.16
N ILE A 21 24.45 27.19 -21.93
CA ILE A 21 23.98 26.71 -20.62
C ILE A 21 24.25 25.22 -20.53
N LEU A 22 25.08 24.81 -19.58
CA LEU A 22 25.42 23.41 -19.34
C LEU A 22 24.55 22.82 -18.21
N PRO A 23 24.39 21.49 -18.13
CA PRO A 23 23.69 20.85 -17.02
C PRO A 23 24.29 21.20 -15.64
N GLU A 24 23.45 21.24 -14.61
CA GLU A 24 23.89 21.44 -13.23
C GLU A 24 24.92 20.37 -12.82
N GLY A 25 26.01 20.77 -12.15
CA GLY A 25 27.08 19.83 -11.77
C GLY A 25 28.05 19.42 -12.90
N SER A 26 28.01 20.13 -14.03
CA SER A 26 29.06 20.02 -15.06
C SER A 26 30.40 20.55 -14.51
N THR A 27 31.46 19.75 -14.64
CA THR A 27 32.82 20.05 -14.16
C THR A 27 33.83 19.95 -15.30
N ASP A 28 35.02 20.53 -15.12
CA ASP A 28 36.16 20.38 -16.04
C ASP A 28 35.83 20.76 -17.49
N ILE A 29 35.31 21.98 -17.66
CA ILE A 29 34.77 22.51 -18.92
C ILE A 29 35.92 22.99 -19.82
N LYS A 30 36.11 22.33 -20.96
CA LYS A 30 37.15 22.63 -21.97
C LYS A 30 36.51 23.03 -23.29
N LEU A 31 36.83 24.24 -23.74
CA LEU A 31 36.33 24.82 -24.97
C LEU A 31 37.38 24.66 -26.09
N ARG A 32 36.97 24.09 -27.23
CA ARG A 32 37.76 24.07 -28.46
C ARG A 32 37.02 24.92 -29.51
N VAL A 33 37.67 26.01 -29.91
CA VAL A 33 37.14 26.97 -30.87
C VAL A 33 37.95 26.92 -32.16
N PRO A 34 37.30 27.03 -33.33
CA PRO A 34 37.98 26.97 -34.62
C PRO A 34 38.71 28.29 -34.96
N PHE A 35 38.35 29.40 -34.32
CA PHE A 35 38.98 30.71 -34.49
C PHE A 35 39.06 31.46 -33.14
N PRO A 36 39.90 32.52 -33.04
CA PRO A 36 40.02 33.30 -31.81
C PRO A 36 38.69 33.96 -31.42
N VAL A 37 38.19 33.61 -30.23
CA VAL A 37 37.00 34.22 -29.61
C VAL A 37 37.33 34.72 -28.22
N LYS A 38 36.64 35.77 -27.78
CA LYS A 38 36.81 36.34 -26.44
C LYS A 38 35.88 35.61 -25.48
N ARG A 39 36.45 34.84 -24.54
CA ARG A 39 35.68 34.25 -23.44
C ARG A 39 35.45 35.30 -22.36
N LEU A 40 34.18 35.54 -22.03
CA LEU A 40 33.79 36.39 -20.91
C LEU A 40 33.70 35.57 -19.62
N ASN A 41 33.51 36.24 -18.49
CA ASN A 41 33.34 35.59 -17.20
C ASN A 41 32.15 34.61 -17.24
N ASP A 42 32.37 33.41 -16.71
CA ASP A 42 31.33 32.39 -16.61
C ASP A 42 30.20 32.89 -15.68
N GLN A 43 28.96 32.62 -16.08
CA GLN A 43 27.76 33.02 -15.36
C GLN A 43 27.04 31.79 -14.80
N ARG A 44 26.02 32.03 -13.96
CA ARG A 44 25.10 30.98 -13.50
C ARG A 44 23.68 31.31 -13.96
N HIS A 45 22.99 30.30 -14.46
CA HIS A 45 21.59 30.39 -14.85
C HIS A 45 20.76 29.48 -13.95
N TYR A 46 19.69 30.03 -13.38
CA TYR A 46 18.77 29.30 -12.52
C TYR A 46 17.46 29.07 -13.27
N THR A 47 17.05 27.81 -13.37
CA THR A 47 15.74 27.42 -13.91
C THR A 47 14.96 26.60 -12.87
N TYR A 48 13.86 25.99 -13.30
CA TYR A 48 13.05 25.08 -12.48
C TYR A 48 13.86 23.87 -12.02
N LEU A 49 13.67 23.48 -10.76
CA LEU A 49 14.29 22.31 -10.13
C LEU A 49 15.83 22.37 -10.02
N ASP A 50 16.43 23.55 -10.23
CA ASP A 50 17.86 23.75 -9.98
C ASP A 50 18.12 24.01 -8.48
N THR A 51 19.20 23.43 -7.94
CA THR A 51 19.59 23.67 -6.53
C THR A 51 20.75 24.66 -6.39
N ILE A 52 21.79 24.49 -7.20
CA ILE A 52 23.05 25.26 -7.16
C ILE A 52 23.13 26.21 -8.37
N GLY A 53 22.43 25.87 -9.46
CA GLY A 53 22.38 26.62 -10.72
C GLY A 53 23.28 26.03 -11.81
N ARG A 54 22.90 26.29 -13.06
CA ARG A 54 23.56 25.79 -14.28
C ARG A 54 24.73 26.69 -14.69
N PRO A 55 25.94 26.15 -14.93
CA PRO A 55 27.05 26.97 -15.40
C PRO A 55 26.83 27.41 -16.84
N VAL A 56 27.10 28.69 -17.11
CA VAL A 56 26.94 29.30 -18.43
C VAL A 56 28.26 29.83 -18.92
N ILE A 57 28.71 29.33 -20.07
CA ILE A 57 29.87 29.88 -20.77
C ILE A 57 29.40 30.98 -21.70
N VAL A 58 30.04 32.15 -21.61
CA VAL A 58 29.72 33.29 -22.46
C VAL A 58 30.89 33.58 -23.39
N LEU A 59 30.64 33.52 -24.69
CA LEU A 59 31.62 33.78 -25.74
C LEU A 59 31.19 35.00 -26.55
N GLU A 60 32.13 35.90 -26.81
CA GLU A 60 31.92 37.15 -27.53
C GLU A 60 32.87 37.20 -28.74
N LYS A 61 32.35 37.57 -29.90
CA LYS A 61 33.16 37.82 -31.09
C LYS A 61 32.55 38.93 -31.93
N THR A 62 33.40 39.80 -32.46
CA THR A 62 33.05 40.89 -33.37
C THR A 62 33.47 40.58 -34.80
N ASN A 63 32.85 41.27 -35.76
CA ASN A 63 33.14 41.19 -37.20
C ASN A 63 33.11 39.74 -37.72
N LEU A 64 31.93 39.13 -37.66
CA LEU A 64 31.69 37.80 -38.20
C LEU A 64 31.07 37.91 -39.60
N VAL A 65 31.51 37.01 -40.47
CA VAL A 65 31.00 36.86 -41.83
C VAL A 65 30.61 35.40 -42.04
N GLU A 66 29.91 35.11 -43.13
CA GLU A 66 29.42 33.76 -43.47
C GLU A 66 30.51 32.67 -43.43
N GLN A 67 31.76 33.00 -43.78
CA GLN A 67 32.91 32.07 -43.71
C GLN A 67 33.29 31.64 -42.27
N HIS A 68 32.73 32.28 -41.25
CA HIS A 68 32.91 31.92 -39.83
C HIS A 68 31.86 30.92 -39.33
N ILE A 69 30.98 30.40 -40.20
CA ILE A 69 30.06 29.30 -39.87
C ILE A 69 30.89 28.01 -39.73
N GLN A 70 31.45 27.83 -38.54
CA GLN A 70 32.29 26.70 -38.17
C GLN A 70 31.86 26.12 -36.83
N ASP A 71 32.11 24.83 -36.66
CA ASP A 71 31.78 24.10 -35.44
C ASP A 71 32.80 24.37 -34.32
N PHE A 72 32.30 24.69 -33.14
CA PHE A 72 33.04 24.61 -31.89
C PHE A 72 32.62 23.37 -31.09
N GLN A 73 33.51 22.93 -30.20
CA GLN A 73 33.30 21.77 -29.33
C GLN A 73 33.50 22.15 -27.86
N ILE A 74 32.65 21.62 -26.99
CA ILE A 74 32.78 21.74 -25.54
C ILE A 74 32.85 20.34 -24.95
N HIS A 75 33.92 20.10 -24.19
CA HIS A 75 34.08 18.89 -23.40
C HIS A 75 33.82 19.24 -21.94
N TYR A 76 32.94 18.52 -21.28
CA TYR A 76 32.66 18.68 -19.86
C TYR A 76 32.47 17.31 -19.22
N LYS A 77 32.81 17.20 -17.94
CA LYS A 77 32.62 15.99 -17.15
C LYS A 77 31.33 16.13 -16.35
N PHE A 78 30.38 15.25 -16.62
CA PHE A 78 29.08 15.20 -15.95
C PHE A 78 28.86 13.82 -15.30
N LYS A 79 28.51 13.82 -14.01
CA LYS A 79 28.23 12.59 -13.26
C LYS A 79 26.76 12.22 -13.45
N LYS A 80 26.48 11.05 -14.06
CA LYS A 80 25.10 10.59 -14.33
C LYS A 80 24.21 10.52 -13.08
N LEU A 81 24.77 10.24 -11.90
CA LEU A 81 24.02 10.20 -10.65
C LEU A 81 23.35 11.53 -10.29
N LEU A 82 23.91 12.67 -10.73
CA LEU A 82 23.31 13.98 -10.48
C LEU A 82 21.98 14.18 -11.24
N MET A 83 21.70 13.40 -12.28
CA MET A 83 20.39 13.44 -12.97
C MET A 83 19.24 12.98 -12.07
N LEU A 84 19.53 12.13 -11.06
CA LEU A 84 18.50 11.65 -10.13
C LEU A 84 18.14 12.69 -9.07
N GLN A 85 18.92 13.76 -8.93
CA GLN A 85 18.68 14.81 -7.95
C GLN A 85 17.39 15.58 -8.25
N GLU A 86 17.12 15.91 -9.52
CA GLU A 86 15.93 16.67 -9.92
C GLU A 86 14.62 15.90 -9.60
N PRO A 87 14.45 14.61 -9.98
CA PRO A 87 13.29 13.83 -9.55
C PRO A 87 13.19 13.66 -8.03
N LEU A 88 14.33 13.44 -7.35
CA LEU A 88 14.35 13.22 -5.91
C LEU A 88 13.88 14.47 -5.16
N LEU A 89 14.21 15.67 -5.64
CA LEU A 89 13.76 16.93 -5.05
C LEU A 89 12.23 17.00 -5.01
N VAL A 90 11.56 16.64 -6.10
CA VAL A 90 10.08 16.61 -6.16
C VAL A 90 9.50 15.61 -5.19
N VAL A 91 10.09 14.40 -5.11
CA VAL A 91 9.68 13.36 -4.16
C VAL A 91 9.81 13.83 -2.72
N VAL A 92 10.92 14.49 -2.36
CA VAL A 92 11.15 15.01 -1.01
C VAL A 92 10.12 16.07 -0.63
N VAL A 93 9.80 17.00 -1.54
CA VAL A 93 8.79 18.04 -1.28
C VAL A 93 7.41 17.42 -1.05
N LEU A 94 7.00 16.47 -1.90
CA LEU A 94 5.73 15.77 -1.73
C LEU A 94 5.72 14.93 -0.44
N TYR A 95 6.82 14.26 -0.11
CA TYR A 95 6.94 13.50 1.12
C TYR A 95 6.78 14.37 2.37
N LEU A 96 7.42 15.55 2.40
CA LEU A 96 7.28 16.50 3.50
C LEU A 96 5.85 17.01 3.65
N LEU A 97 5.13 17.23 2.54
CA LEU A 97 3.71 17.59 2.57
C LEU A 97 2.88 16.50 3.24
N PHE A 98 3.05 15.24 2.83
CA PHE A 98 2.34 14.12 3.45
C PHE A 98 2.72 13.94 4.93
N LEU A 99 4.00 14.12 5.27
CA LEU A 99 4.46 14.07 6.66
C LEU A 99 3.76 15.14 7.52
N LEU A 100 3.62 16.36 7.02
CA LEU A 100 2.90 17.43 7.71
C LEU A 100 1.42 17.08 7.91
N VAL A 101 0.76 16.49 6.90
CA VAL A 101 -0.63 16.02 7.03
C VAL A 101 -0.75 14.92 8.08
N VAL A 102 0.18 13.95 8.09
CA VAL A 102 0.20 12.88 9.11
C VAL A 102 0.37 13.45 10.51
N ILE A 103 1.31 14.39 10.69
CA ILE A 103 1.50 15.07 11.98
C ILE A 103 0.22 15.82 12.37
N TYR A 104 -0.36 16.58 11.45
CA TYR A 104 -1.58 17.36 11.70
C TYR A 104 -2.76 16.48 12.16
N VAL A 105 -3.02 15.35 11.50
CA VAL A 105 -4.10 14.41 11.87
C VAL A 105 -3.82 13.71 13.21
N ARG A 106 -2.56 13.62 13.64
CA ARG A 106 -2.16 13.01 14.91
C ARG A 106 -2.15 13.98 16.08
N LEU A 107 -2.14 15.29 15.82
CA LEU A 107 -2.21 16.31 16.86
C LEU A 107 -3.66 16.53 17.25
N ASP A 108 -3.99 16.12 18.48
CA ASP A 108 -5.27 16.41 19.09
C ASP A 108 -5.24 17.85 19.65
N PHE A 109 -5.89 18.78 18.95
CA PHE A 109 -6.05 20.18 19.38
C PHE A 109 -7.37 20.43 20.10
N THR A 110 -8.00 19.40 20.68
CA THR A 110 -9.26 19.55 21.41
C THR A 110 -9.06 20.24 22.75
N ILE A 111 -9.67 21.42 22.91
CA ILE A 111 -9.59 22.25 24.14
C ILE A 111 -10.49 21.71 25.26
N ASN A 112 -11.70 21.23 24.92
CA ASN A 112 -12.59 20.53 25.85
C ASN A 112 -12.97 19.19 25.24
N LYS A 113 -12.55 18.10 25.88
CA LYS A 113 -12.83 16.74 25.42
C LYS A 113 -14.27 16.39 25.79
N ASP A 114 -15.13 16.16 24.81
CA ASP A 114 -16.48 15.65 25.06
C ASP A 114 -16.41 14.14 25.35
N PRO A 115 -16.62 13.71 26.61
CA PRO A 115 -16.50 12.30 26.98
C PRO A 115 -17.53 11.41 26.27
N VAL A 116 -18.66 11.99 25.84
CA VAL A 116 -19.72 11.24 25.16
C VAL A 116 -19.32 10.91 23.72
N HIS A 117 -18.67 11.85 23.03
CA HIS A 117 -18.19 11.61 21.66
C HIS A 117 -17.01 10.64 21.64
N GLU A 118 -16.08 10.77 22.59
CA GLU A 118 -14.95 9.84 22.71
C GLU A 118 -15.42 8.41 23.01
N SER A 119 -16.34 8.24 23.96
CA SER A 119 -16.92 6.92 24.27
C SER A 119 -17.61 6.31 23.04
N LYS A 120 -18.32 7.11 22.23
CA LYS A 120 -18.92 6.62 20.97
C LYS A 120 -17.87 6.18 19.95
N LEU A 121 -16.77 6.92 19.80
CA LEU A 121 -15.67 6.52 18.89
C LEU A 121 -14.97 5.25 19.38
N GLN A 122 -14.72 5.13 20.68
CA GLN A 122 -14.09 3.94 21.27
C GLN A 122 -14.97 2.70 21.08
N VAL A 123 -16.28 2.83 21.36
CA VAL A 123 -17.28 1.78 21.10
C VAL A 123 -17.32 1.40 19.62
N GLY A 124 -17.37 2.37 18.70
CA GLY A 124 -17.33 2.11 17.26
C GLY A 124 -16.06 1.37 16.82
N GLY A 125 -14.89 1.78 17.32
CA GLY A 125 -13.62 1.09 17.03
C GLY A 125 -13.53 -0.32 17.63
N LEU A 126 -14.19 -0.57 18.76
CA LEU A 126 -14.32 -1.91 19.34
C LEU A 126 -15.29 -2.80 18.56
N LEU A 127 -16.39 -2.24 18.05
CA LEU A 127 -17.34 -2.95 17.18
C LEU A 127 -16.71 -3.32 15.83
N GLU A 128 -15.95 -2.41 15.21
CA GLU A 128 -15.20 -2.68 13.98
C GLU A 128 -14.15 -3.80 14.19
N LYS A 129 -13.45 -3.78 15.32
CA LYS A 129 -12.56 -4.88 15.72
C LYS A 129 -13.31 -6.20 15.90
N ALA A 130 -14.50 -6.18 16.47
CA ALA A 130 -15.33 -7.39 16.60
C ALA A 130 -15.77 -7.92 15.21
N ALA A 131 -16.17 -7.03 14.29
CA ALA A 131 -16.56 -7.37 12.94
C ALA A 131 -15.39 -7.99 12.14
N THR A 132 -14.19 -7.41 12.21
CA THR A 132 -13.00 -7.97 11.54
C THR A 132 -12.58 -9.33 12.08
N ILE A 133 -12.71 -9.56 13.41
CA ILE A 133 -12.50 -10.90 14.00
C ILE A 133 -13.55 -11.88 13.47
N GLN A 134 -14.80 -11.46 13.33
CA GLN A 134 -15.89 -12.29 12.86
C GLN A 134 -15.75 -12.68 11.38
N ASP A 135 -15.31 -11.76 10.53
CA ASP A 135 -14.98 -12.06 9.12
C ASP A 135 -13.85 -13.10 9.02
N ARG A 136 -12.81 -12.97 9.86
CA ARG A 136 -11.75 -13.98 9.93
C ARG A 136 -12.26 -15.35 10.39
N ARG A 137 -13.25 -15.41 11.29
CA ARG A 137 -13.90 -16.67 11.68
C ARG A 137 -14.72 -17.29 10.55
N ALA A 138 -15.48 -16.49 9.80
CA ALA A 138 -16.21 -16.96 8.64
C ALA A 138 -15.27 -17.62 7.61
N ASN A 139 -14.12 -17.00 7.37
CA ASN A 139 -13.07 -17.55 6.52
C ASN A 139 -12.51 -18.89 7.05
N LEU A 140 -12.35 -19.05 8.37
CA LEU A 140 -11.95 -20.33 8.97
C LEU A 140 -13.00 -21.43 8.79
N TYR A 141 -14.29 -21.10 8.88
CA TYR A 141 -15.36 -22.07 8.65
C TYR A 141 -15.41 -22.53 7.19
N SER A 142 -15.20 -21.61 6.23
CA SER A 142 -15.04 -21.96 4.81
C SER A 142 -13.86 -22.92 4.60
N GLN A 143 -12.69 -22.64 5.20
CA GLN A 143 -11.54 -23.55 5.15
C GLN A 143 -11.83 -24.92 5.78
N HIS A 144 -12.69 -24.97 6.81
CA HIS A 144 -13.10 -26.22 7.44
C HIS A 144 -14.01 -27.04 6.52
N ASP A 145 -14.95 -26.41 5.79
CA ASP A 145 -15.78 -27.10 4.80
C ASP A 145 -14.96 -27.61 3.61
N ASP A 146 -13.97 -26.84 3.15
CA ASP A 146 -13.01 -27.29 2.13
C ASP A 146 -12.21 -28.51 2.59
N ALA A 147 -11.78 -28.52 3.86
CA ALA A 147 -11.08 -29.66 4.45
C ALA A 147 -11.97 -30.91 4.51
N LEU A 148 -13.26 -30.75 4.86
CA LEU A 148 -14.25 -31.84 4.85
C LEU A 148 -14.46 -32.39 3.43
N MET A 149 -14.61 -31.52 2.43
CA MET A 149 -14.75 -31.94 1.03
C MET A 149 -13.51 -32.68 0.51
N LYS A 150 -12.30 -32.19 0.83
CA LYS A 150 -11.05 -32.86 0.47
C LYS A 150 -10.91 -34.23 1.14
N TYR A 151 -11.33 -34.36 2.40
CA TYR A 151 -11.30 -35.66 3.08
C TYR A 151 -12.31 -36.65 2.47
N LYS A 152 -13.51 -36.18 2.12
CA LYS A 152 -14.56 -36.98 1.46
C LYS A 152 -14.11 -37.53 0.09
N SER A 153 -13.34 -36.76 -0.68
CA SER A 153 -12.86 -37.17 -2.02
C SER A 153 -11.53 -37.91 -2.01
N GLY A 154 -10.54 -37.42 -1.26
CA GLY A 154 -9.16 -37.93 -1.28
C GLY A 154 -8.85 -39.01 -0.25
N ARG A 155 -9.72 -39.23 0.75
CA ARG A 155 -9.52 -40.15 1.88
C ARG A 155 -8.24 -39.93 2.72
N ASP A 156 -7.61 -38.77 2.61
CA ASP A 156 -6.43 -38.42 3.42
C ASP A 156 -6.82 -37.99 4.84
N ALA A 157 -6.87 -38.96 5.75
CA ALA A 157 -7.16 -38.71 7.16
C ALA A 157 -6.05 -37.92 7.86
N THR A 158 -4.80 -38.09 7.44
CA THR A 158 -3.65 -37.45 8.09
C THR A 158 -3.58 -35.95 7.81
N GLY A 159 -3.77 -35.54 6.54
CA GLY A 159 -3.85 -34.14 6.15
C GLY A 159 -5.09 -33.43 6.70
N PHE A 160 -6.22 -34.14 6.77
CA PHE A 160 -7.45 -33.62 7.39
C PHE A 160 -7.24 -33.30 8.88
N GLN A 161 -6.67 -34.22 9.66
CA GLN A 161 -6.38 -34.02 11.08
C GLN A 161 -5.37 -32.88 11.32
N ALA A 162 -4.34 -32.76 10.48
CA ALA A 162 -3.38 -31.67 10.56
C ALA A 162 -4.06 -30.31 10.33
N THR A 163 -4.94 -30.22 9.34
CA THR A 163 -5.71 -29.01 9.00
C THR A 163 -6.69 -28.66 10.12
N LEU A 164 -7.41 -29.64 10.68
CA LEU A 164 -8.30 -29.43 11.82
C LEU A 164 -7.57 -28.91 13.07
N LYS A 165 -6.36 -29.42 13.35
CA LYS A 165 -5.55 -28.91 14.47
C LYS A 165 -5.21 -27.43 14.29
N LYS A 166 -4.83 -27.03 13.07
CA LYS A 166 -4.54 -25.63 12.74
C LYS A 166 -5.78 -24.74 12.90
N ILE A 167 -6.91 -25.15 12.30
CA ILE A 167 -8.18 -24.41 12.38
C ILE A 167 -8.63 -24.25 13.83
N ASN A 168 -8.54 -25.31 14.65
CA ASN A 168 -8.92 -25.24 16.07
C ASN A 168 -8.03 -24.30 16.89
N ALA A 169 -6.71 -24.27 16.60
CA ALA A 169 -5.79 -23.37 17.29
C ALA A 169 -6.05 -21.90 16.93
N GLU A 170 -6.30 -21.61 15.65
CA GLU A 170 -6.62 -20.26 15.20
C GLU A 170 -8.00 -19.81 15.72
N HIS A 171 -9.01 -20.69 15.67
CA HIS A 171 -10.34 -20.44 16.23
C HIS A 171 -10.25 -20.08 17.72
N LYS A 172 -9.50 -20.86 18.53
CA LYS A 172 -9.28 -20.55 19.95
C LYS A 172 -8.67 -19.17 20.17
N THR A 173 -7.71 -18.78 19.33
CA THR A 173 -7.05 -17.46 19.40
C THR A 173 -8.05 -16.34 19.12
N LEU A 174 -8.89 -16.51 18.08
CA LEU A 174 -9.95 -15.55 17.73
C LEU A 174 -11.10 -15.54 18.76
N THR A 175 -11.38 -16.67 19.43
CA THR A 175 -12.30 -16.73 20.56
C THR A 175 -11.81 -15.88 21.72
N GLN A 176 -10.54 -16.02 22.08
CA GLN A 176 -9.95 -15.22 23.16
C GLN A 176 -9.92 -13.72 22.80
N SER A 177 -9.50 -13.36 21.59
CA SER A 177 -9.45 -11.95 21.19
C SER A 177 -10.83 -11.28 21.17
N LEU A 178 -11.88 -12.01 20.77
CA LEU A 178 -13.24 -11.48 20.82
C LEU A 178 -13.75 -11.37 22.26
N ALA A 179 -13.38 -12.30 23.15
CA ALA A 179 -13.73 -12.22 24.57
C ALA A 179 -13.08 -11.01 25.24
N ASP A 180 -11.81 -10.75 24.95
CA ASP A 180 -11.11 -9.55 25.43
C ASP A 180 -11.75 -8.26 24.88
N CYS A 181 -12.18 -8.28 23.60
CA CYS A 181 -12.89 -7.17 22.98
C CYS A 181 -14.27 -6.92 23.62
N ALA A 182 -15.05 -7.98 23.84
CA ALA A 182 -16.36 -7.92 24.49
C ALA A 182 -16.26 -7.44 25.95
N ALA A 183 -15.20 -7.83 26.67
CA ALA A 183 -14.96 -7.36 28.04
C ALA A 183 -14.67 -5.85 28.08
N ARG A 184 -13.89 -5.32 27.13
CA ARG A 184 -13.64 -3.87 26.99
C ARG A 184 -14.91 -3.13 26.60
N LEU A 185 -15.67 -3.68 25.64
CA LEU A 185 -16.92 -3.10 25.18
C LEU A 185 -17.95 -3.01 26.32
N LYS A 186 -18.06 -4.05 27.17
CA LYS A 186 -18.94 -4.05 28.33
C LYS A 186 -18.60 -2.96 29.36
N HIS A 187 -17.32 -2.58 29.48
CA HIS A 187 -16.89 -1.50 30.35
C HIS A 187 -17.29 -0.12 29.81
N GLU A 188 -17.29 0.07 28.48
CA GLU A 188 -17.63 1.34 27.83
C GLU A 188 -19.14 1.49 27.56
N SER A 189 -19.80 0.41 27.11
CA SER A 189 -21.24 0.34 26.84
C SER A 189 -21.76 -1.09 26.96
N ALA A 190 -22.60 -1.33 27.96
CA ALA A 190 -23.25 -2.63 28.14
C ALA A 190 -24.19 -2.98 26.97
N GLU A 191 -24.87 -1.99 26.38
CA GLU A 191 -25.79 -2.17 25.26
C GLU A 191 -25.08 -2.62 23.99
N ALA A 192 -23.91 -2.03 23.69
CA ALA A 192 -23.11 -2.42 22.53
C ALA A 192 -22.48 -3.82 22.66
N ALA A 193 -22.34 -4.32 23.89
CA ALA A 193 -21.78 -5.65 24.14
C ALA A 193 -22.75 -6.81 23.88
N GLU A 194 -24.07 -6.57 23.92
CA GLU A 194 -25.10 -7.60 23.73
C GLU A 194 -24.98 -8.32 22.37
N PRO A 195 -24.91 -7.61 21.21
CA PRO A 195 -24.75 -8.27 19.91
C PRO A 195 -23.47 -9.11 19.81
N VAL A 196 -22.37 -8.64 20.41
CA VAL A 196 -21.08 -9.36 20.39
C VAL A 196 -21.14 -10.63 21.25
N ASN A 197 -21.82 -10.59 22.39
CA ASN A 197 -22.05 -11.77 23.23
C ASN A 197 -22.95 -12.80 22.54
N GLU A 198 -23.99 -12.35 21.83
CA GLU A 198 -24.85 -13.24 21.06
C GLU A 198 -24.07 -13.88 19.89
N LEU A 199 -23.20 -13.13 19.20
CA LEU A 199 -22.28 -13.69 18.20
C LEU A 199 -21.38 -14.79 18.79
N GLN A 200 -20.86 -14.61 20.01
CA GLN A 200 -20.06 -15.65 20.67
C GLN A 200 -20.88 -16.92 20.96
N ARG A 201 -22.14 -16.76 21.37
CA ARG A 201 -23.05 -17.88 21.62
C ARG A 201 -23.34 -18.64 20.33
N LEU A 202 -23.67 -17.94 19.25
CA LEU A 202 -23.92 -18.53 17.94
C LEU A 202 -22.67 -19.21 17.37
N ASP A 203 -21.49 -18.61 17.52
CA ASP A 203 -20.22 -19.19 17.10
C ASP A 203 -19.95 -20.54 17.78
N LYS A 204 -20.24 -20.63 19.08
CA LYS A 204 -20.11 -21.89 19.83
C LYS A 204 -21.01 -22.98 19.26
N LEU A 205 -22.28 -22.66 18.96
CA LEU A 205 -23.21 -23.61 18.36
C LEU A 205 -22.78 -24.03 16.96
N LEU A 206 -22.29 -23.08 16.15
CA LEU A 206 -21.80 -23.36 14.80
C LEU A 206 -20.58 -24.29 14.85
N ARG A 207 -19.63 -24.02 15.75
CA ARG A 207 -18.47 -24.88 15.97
C ARG A 207 -18.87 -26.31 16.38
N GLU A 208 -19.86 -26.46 17.25
CA GLU A 208 -20.38 -27.78 17.63
C GLU A 208 -20.93 -28.54 16.40
N GLN A 209 -21.61 -27.85 15.46
CA GLN A 209 -22.06 -28.46 14.21
C GLN A 209 -20.90 -28.90 13.31
N PHE A 210 -19.82 -28.11 13.21
CA PHE A 210 -18.61 -28.48 12.47
C PHE A 210 -17.89 -29.70 13.07
N GLN A 211 -17.80 -29.76 14.40
CA GLN A 211 -17.24 -30.93 15.10
C GLN A 211 -18.10 -32.18 14.90
N GLN A 212 -19.44 -32.03 14.96
CA GLN A 212 -20.37 -33.12 14.66
C GLN A 212 -20.20 -33.60 13.21
N HIS A 213 -20.08 -32.70 12.23
CA HIS A 213 -19.85 -33.08 10.84
C HIS A 213 -18.56 -33.89 10.67
N GLY A 214 -17.45 -33.40 11.22
CA GLY A 214 -16.17 -34.12 11.17
C GLY A 214 -16.25 -35.52 11.77
N ALA A 215 -16.86 -35.65 12.96
CA ALA A 215 -17.01 -36.95 13.64
C ALA A 215 -17.90 -37.94 12.86
N GLN A 216 -18.96 -37.46 12.21
CA GLN A 216 -19.85 -38.31 11.41
C GLN A 216 -19.18 -38.74 10.11
N LEU A 217 -18.41 -37.85 9.48
CA LEU A 217 -17.61 -38.18 8.30
C LEU A 217 -16.54 -39.23 8.63
N GLU A 218 -15.85 -39.13 9.76
CA GLU A 218 -14.91 -40.17 10.21
C GLU A 218 -15.57 -41.53 10.44
N LYS A 219 -16.77 -41.56 11.06
CA LYS A 219 -17.54 -42.81 11.24
C LYS A 219 -17.95 -43.44 9.92
N PHE A 220 -18.37 -42.63 8.95
CA PHE A 220 -18.70 -43.08 7.60
C PHE A 220 -17.47 -43.63 6.88
N MET A 221 -16.34 -42.92 6.95
CA MET A 221 -15.07 -43.34 6.34
C MET A 221 -14.50 -44.62 6.98
N ALA A 222 -14.74 -44.83 8.28
CA ALA A 222 -14.41 -46.06 9.00
C ALA A 222 -15.38 -47.23 8.73
N GLY A 223 -16.39 -47.05 7.87
CA GLY A 223 -17.38 -48.07 7.53
C GLY A 223 -18.40 -48.39 8.65
N ARG A 224 -18.45 -47.57 9.71
CA ARG A 224 -19.33 -47.78 10.88
C ARG A 224 -20.74 -47.20 10.71
N MET A 225 -21.05 -46.64 9.55
CA MET A 225 -22.32 -45.99 9.25
C MET A 225 -22.72 -46.23 7.79
N SER A 226 -24.01 -46.41 7.52
CA SER A 226 -24.50 -46.60 6.15
C SER A 226 -24.49 -45.28 5.37
N LYS A 227 -24.42 -45.37 4.03
CA LYS A 227 -24.44 -44.18 3.16
C LYS A 227 -25.71 -43.35 3.33
N GLN A 228 -26.86 -43.99 3.46
CA GLN A 228 -28.14 -43.30 3.64
C GLN A 228 -28.18 -42.56 4.99
N GLN A 229 -27.77 -43.22 6.06
CA GLN A 229 -27.69 -42.61 7.40
C GLN A 229 -26.74 -41.42 7.43
N TYR A 230 -25.61 -41.50 6.73
CA TYR A 230 -24.67 -40.37 6.61
C TYR A 230 -25.31 -39.18 5.88
N LEU A 231 -25.98 -39.41 4.75
CA LEU A 231 -26.59 -38.34 3.95
C LEU A 231 -27.72 -37.61 4.71
N ASP A 232 -28.55 -38.34 5.45
CA ASP A 232 -29.64 -37.75 6.23
C ASP A 232 -29.10 -36.86 7.38
N ILE A 233 -28.01 -37.31 8.03
CA ILE A 233 -27.33 -36.55 9.09
C ILE A 233 -26.58 -35.34 8.50
N GLU A 234 -25.87 -35.51 7.39
CA GLU A 234 -25.15 -34.44 6.67
C GLU A 234 -26.13 -33.32 6.27
N ALA A 235 -27.28 -33.66 5.69
CA ALA A 235 -28.31 -32.68 5.32
C ALA A 235 -28.85 -31.90 6.53
N THR A 236 -29.06 -32.58 7.65
CA THR A 236 -29.52 -31.94 8.90
C THR A 236 -28.48 -30.98 9.47
N ILE A 237 -27.21 -31.38 9.47
CA ILE A 237 -26.09 -30.54 9.95
C ILE A 237 -25.90 -29.34 9.02
N GLN A 238 -25.96 -29.56 7.71
CA GLN A 238 -25.77 -28.49 6.72
C GLN A 238 -26.83 -27.41 6.85
N LYS A 239 -28.11 -27.80 6.96
CA LYS A 239 -29.21 -26.86 7.21
C LYS A 239 -28.99 -26.04 8.48
N LYS A 240 -28.56 -26.68 9.57
CA LYS A 240 -28.26 -25.96 10.83
C LYS A 240 -27.06 -25.01 10.72
N LYS A 241 -26.02 -25.38 9.96
CA LYS A 241 -24.89 -24.50 9.70
C LYS A 241 -25.31 -23.24 8.95
N GLU A 242 -26.12 -23.40 7.91
CA GLU A 242 -26.65 -22.29 7.10
C GLU A 242 -27.52 -21.35 7.95
N GLU A 243 -28.47 -21.88 8.72
CA GLU A 243 -29.33 -21.08 9.62
C GLU A 243 -28.51 -20.30 10.67
N LEU A 244 -27.44 -20.89 11.21
CA LEU A 244 -26.57 -20.22 12.17
C LEU A 244 -25.69 -19.16 11.49
N ALA A 245 -25.15 -19.45 10.31
CA ALA A 245 -24.32 -18.51 9.55
C ALA A 245 -25.13 -17.26 9.13
N GLU A 246 -26.38 -17.43 8.69
CA GLU A 246 -27.27 -16.32 8.33
C GLU A 246 -27.60 -15.42 9.53
N LYS A 247 -27.87 -16.01 10.70
CA LYS A 247 -28.09 -15.25 11.94
C LYS A 247 -26.85 -14.45 12.33
N MET A 248 -25.67 -15.07 12.26
CA MET A 248 -24.41 -14.39 12.56
C MET A 248 -24.10 -13.27 11.57
N HIS A 249 -24.37 -13.47 10.28
CA HIS A 249 -24.20 -12.44 9.26
C HIS A 249 -25.12 -11.25 9.51
N THR A 250 -26.39 -11.51 9.86
CA THR A 250 -27.38 -10.46 10.15
C THR A 250 -26.94 -9.59 11.33
N ILE A 251 -26.44 -10.21 12.40
CA ILE A 251 -25.93 -9.47 13.57
C ILE A 251 -24.66 -8.69 13.20
N THR A 252 -23.73 -9.30 12.47
CA THR A 252 -22.49 -8.63 12.05
C THR A 252 -22.75 -7.42 11.13
N ALA A 253 -23.77 -7.49 10.27
CA ALA A 253 -24.17 -6.38 9.41
C ALA A 253 -24.84 -5.22 10.17
N SER A 254 -25.27 -5.46 11.41
CA SER A 254 -25.90 -4.46 12.29
C SER A 254 -24.93 -3.81 13.30
N LEU A 255 -23.68 -4.29 13.35
CA LEU A 255 -22.59 -3.74 14.17
C LEU A 255 -21.95 -2.51 13.50
#